data_AF-F3KGK3-F1
#
_entry.id   AF-F3KGK3-F1
#
_cell.length_a   1.000
_cell.length_b   1.000
_cell.length_c   1.000
_cell.angle_alpha   90.00
_cell.angle_beta   90.00
_cell.angle_gamma   90.00
#
_symmetry.space_group_name_H-M   'P 1'
#
loop_
_entity.id
_entity.type
_entity.pdbx_description
1 polymer ?
#
loop_
_entity_poly.entity_id
_entity_poly.type
_entity_poly.pdbx_seq_one_letter_code
_entity_poly.pdbx_strand_id
1 'polypeptide(L)'
;MKHFDRKITAFYSPDDIEKNGMIAVSRTGEPQLFPLLGLAIGVVSPDVNRCQSHHDVAELASNAKKQAKSANRSHVFLSRRGGPSTPPEPIESQTLGACSVAL
;
A
#
# COMPACT_ATOMS: atom_id res chain seq x y z
N MET A 1 -1.70 16.65 -7.03
CA MET A 1 -0.24 16.51 -7.20
C MET A 1 0.34 17.25 -8.40
N LYS A 2 -0.50 17.90 -9.24
CA LYS A 2 -0.10 18.59 -10.48
C LYS A 2 1.10 19.55 -10.37
N HIS A 3 1.28 20.21 -9.22
CA HIS A 3 2.41 21.13 -9.03
C HIS A 3 3.76 20.41 -8.98
N PHE A 4 3.83 19.26 -8.30
CA PHE A 4 5.04 18.44 -8.26
C PHE A 4 5.33 17.88 -9.66
N ASP A 5 4.31 17.29 -10.30
CA ASP A 5 4.41 16.71 -11.64
C ASP A 5 4.91 17.71 -12.69
N ARG A 6 4.56 18.99 -12.56
CA ARG A 6 5.06 20.05 -13.43
C ARG A 6 6.49 20.48 -13.10
N LYS A 7 6.89 20.44 -11.83
CA LYS A 7 8.24 20.86 -11.42
C LYS A 7 9.29 19.84 -11.79
N ILE A 8 8.96 18.54 -11.71
CA ILE A 8 9.91 17.47 -12.03
C ILE A 8 10.34 17.49 -13.50
N THR A 9 9.51 17.96 -14.43
CA THR A 9 9.83 17.94 -15.87
C THR A 9 11.07 18.77 -16.17
N ALA A 10 11.40 19.77 -15.36
CA ALA A 10 12.62 20.55 -15.50
C ALA A 10 13.92 19.73 -15.27
N PHE A 11 13.82 18.51 -14.72
CA PHE A 11 14.95 17.62 -14.44
C PHE A 11 15.07 16.47 -15.46
N TYR A 12 14.24 16.45 -16.51
CA TYR A 12 14.23 15.42 -17.53
C TYR A 12 14.46 16.03 -18.91
N SER A 13 15.00 15.23 -19.84
CA SER A 13 15.13 15.65 -21.23
C SER A 13 13.75 15.71 -21.91
N PRO A 14 13.58 16.51 -22.98
CA PRO A 14 12.35 16.52 -23.76
C PRO A 14 11.92 15.12 -24.21
N ASP A 15 12.88 14.30 -24.67
CA ASP A 15 12.65 12.92 -25.10
C ASP A 15 12.11 12.03 -23.95
N ASP A 16 12.66 12.16 -22.74
CA ASP A 16 12.19 11.39 -21.58
C ASP A 16 10.78 11.82 -21.16
N ILE A 17 10.46 13.11 -21.28
CA ILE A 17 9.13 13.64 -21.00
C ILE A 17 8.12 13.08 -22.01
N GLU A 18 8.47 13.09 -23.30
CA GLU A 18 7.62 12.57 -24.38
C GLU A 18 7.38 11.05 -24.22
N LYS A 19 8.42 10.30 -23.85
CA LYS A 19 8.33 8.86 -23.56
C LYS A 19 7.72 8.53 -22.20
N ASN A 20 7.40 9.55 -21.40
CA ASN A 20 6.92 9.45 -20.02
C ASN A 20 7.82 8.56 -19.13
N GLY A 21 9.13 8.63 -19.36
CA GLY A 21 10.13 7.84 -18.67
C GLY A 21 11.50 7.87 -19.34
N MET A 22 12.51 7.42 -18.60
CA MET A 22 13.89 7.31 -19.08
C MET A 22 14.26 5.86 -19.34
N ILE A 23 15.06 5.62 -20.38
CA ILE A 23 15.61 4.28 -20.66
C ILE A 23 16.95 4.14 -19.93
N ALA A 24 17.06 3.11 -19.10
CA ALA A 24 18.31 2.78 -18.42
C ALA A 24 18.53 1.27 -18.36
N VAL A 25 19.77 0.85 -18.17
CA VAL A 25 20.11 -0.56 -18.01
C VAL A 25 19.76 -1.00 -16.59
N SER A 26 18.96 -2.05 -16.49
CA SER A 26 18.57 -2.65 -15.21
C SER A 26 19.73 -3.43 -14.57
N ARG A 27 19.53 -3.90 -13.34
CA ARG A 27 20.54 -4.71 -12.61
C ARG A 27 20.84 -6.06 -13.27
N THR A 28 19.99 -6.51 -14.20
CA THR A 28 20.20 -7.75 -14.97
C THR A 28 20.90 -7.50 -16.31
N GLY A 29 21.27 -6.24 -16.62
CA GLY A 29 21.91 -5.88 -17.89
C GLY A 29 20.93 -5.53 -19.02
N GLU A 30 19.63 -5.70 -18.80
CA GLU A 30 18.60 -5.44 -19.81
C GLU A 30 18.15 -3.97 -19.81
N PRO A 31 18.01 -3.31 -20.98
CA PRO A 31 17.41 -1.99 -21.09
C PRO A 31 15.95 -2.00 -20.62
N GLN A 32 15.59 -1.07 -19.75
CA GLN A 32 14.24 -0.94 -19.22
C GLN A 32 13.81 0.53 -19.18
N LEU A 33 12.51 0.77 -19.44
CA LEU A 33 11.88 2.07 -19.25
C LEU A 33 11.54 2.27 -17.77
N PHE A 34 12.07 3.33 -17.17
CA PHE A 34 11.74 3.78 -15.83
C PHE A 34 10.83 5.01 -15.91
N PRO A 35 9.64 5.00 -15.29
CA PRO A 35 8.71 6.12 -15.36
C PRO A 35 9.30 7.38 -14.73
N LEU A 36 8.78 8.55 -15.12
CA LEU A 36 9.13 9.82 -14.49
C LEU A 36 8.88 9.77 -12.98
N LEU A 37 9.70 10.50 -12.22
CA LEU A 37 9.58 10.59 -10.76
C LEU A 37 8.17 11.01 -10.36
N GLY A 38 7.61 10.39 -9.33
CA GLY A 38 6.26 10.70 -8.86
C GLY A 38 6.16 10.60 -7.35
N LEU A 39 5.10 11.19 -6.80
CA LEU A 39 4.79 11.09 -5.37
C LEU A 39 3.68 10.07 -5.11
N ALA A 40 3.91 9.16 -4.19
CA ALA A 40 2.91 8.22 -3.72
C ALA A 40 2.57 8.51 -2.25
N ILE A 41 1.32 8.86 -1.96
CA ILE A 41 0.85 9.17 -0.60
C ILE A 41 -0.26 8.19 -0.21
N GLY A 42 -0.02 7.42 0.85
CA GLY A 42 -1.06 6.63 1.51
C GLY A 42 -1.61 7.41 2.71
N VAL A 43 -2.93 7.60 2.75
CA VAL A 43 -3.65 8.23 3.85
C VAL A 43 -4.47 7.16 4.57
N VAL A 44 -4.39 7.16 5.90
CA VAL A 44 -5.15 6.24 6.77
C VAL A 44 -5.86 7.03 7.85
N SER A 45 -7.01 6.53 8.28
CA SER A 45 -7.72 7.01 9.47
C SER A 45 -7.86 5.83 10.42
N PRO A 46 -6.86 5.57 11.29
CA PRO A 46 -6.89 4.46 12.23
C PRO A 46 -8.05 4.61 13.21
N ASP A 47 -8.73 3.51 13.49
CA ASP A 47 -9.75 3.39 14.52
C ASP A 47 -9.07 2.97 15.82
N VAL A 48 -9.19 3.82 16.83
CA VAL A 48 -8.55 3.65 18.14
C VAL A 48 -8.99 2.34 18.82
N ASN A 49 -10.20 1.86 18.55
CA ASN A 49 -10.69 0.60 19.14
C ASN A 49 -10.13 -0.65 18.43
N ARG A 50 -9.58 -0.48 17.22
CA ARG A 50 -9.10 -1.60 16.38
C ARG A 50 -7.59 -1.64 16.28
N CYS A 51 -6.92 -0.52 16.49
CA CYS A 51 -5.47 -0.45 16.57
C CYS A 51 -5.05 -0.47 18.04
N GLN A 52 -4.56 -1.62 18.48
CA GLN A 52 -4.10 -1.86 19.85
C GLN A 52 -2.63 -1.48 20.06
N SER A 53 -1.88 -1.31 18.96
CA SER A 53 -0.48 -0.90 19.01
C SER A 53 -0.08 0.00 17.84
N HIS A 54 1.10 0.62 17.96
CA HIS A 54 1.69 1.37 16.84
C HIS A 54 2.00 0.49 15.62
N HIS A 55 2.17 -0.83 15.80
CA HIS A 55 2.37 -1.76 14.69
C HIS A 55 1.15 -1.79 13.77
N ASP A 56 -0.05 -1.72 14.33
CA ASP A 56 -1.30 -1.78 13.57
C ASP A 56 -1.45 -0.55 12.66
N VAL A 57 -1.13 0.63 13.20
CA VAL A 57 -1.13 1.89 12.44
C VAL A 57 -0.05 1.86 11.35
N ALA A 58 1.12 1.30 11.66
CA ALA A 58 2.22 1.17 10.69
C ALA A 58 1.87 0.18 9.56
N GLU A 59 1.17 -0.92 9.86
CA GLU A 59 0.67 -1.87 8.86
C GLU A 59 -0.33 -1.18 7.93
N LEU A 60 -1.33 -0.48 8.50
CA LEU A 60 -2.31 0.30 7.73
C LEU A 60 -1.63 1.31 6.80
N ALA A 61 -0.71 2.11 7.33
CA ALA A 61 0.00 3.13 6.55
C ALA A 61 0.88 2.51 5.47
N SER A 62 1.55 1.39 5.76
CA SER A 62 2.38 0.67 4.80
C SER A 62 1.54 0.08 3.66
N ASN A 63 0.38 -0.48 3.98
CA ASN A 63 -0.57 -0.98 2.99
C ASN A 63 -1.13 0.14 2.12
N ALA A 64 -1.55 1.26 2.72
CA ALA A 64 -2.03 2.43 1.99
C ALA A 64 -0.95 3.01 1.06
N LYS A 65 0.30 3.11 1.54
CA LYS A 65 1.45 3.52 0.74
C LYS A 65 1.73 2.54 -0.40
N LYS A 66 1.61 1.23 -0.16
CA LYS A 66 1.76 0.21 -1.20
C LYS A 66 0.71 0.37 -2.29
N GLN A 67 -0.55 0.59 -1.93
CA GLN A 67 -1.63 0.89 -2.87
C GLN A 67 -1.37 2.20 -3.63
N ALA A 68 -0.86 3.25 -2.97
CA ALA A 68 -0.49 4.48 -3.67
C ALA A 68 0.64 4.25 -4.69
N LYS A 69 1.63 3.42 -4.35
CA LYS A 69 2.80 3.10 -5.20
C LYS A 69 2.51 2.18 -6.39
N SER A 70 1.35 1.52 -6.44
CA SER A 70 0.99 0.69 -7.59
C SER A 70 0.62 1.52 -8.82
N ALA A 71 0.33 2.81 -8.64
CA ALA A 71 0.14 3.74 -9.74
C ALA A 71 1.48 4.14 -10.37
N ASN A 72 1.54 4.14 -11.70
CA ASN A 72 2.71 4.56 -12.48
C ASN A 72 2.93 6.10 -12.53
N ARG A 73 2.31 6.84 -11.61
CA ARG A 73 2.30 8.31 -11.57
C ARG A 73 2.05 8.80 -10.16
N SER A 74 2.19 10.10 -9.94
CA SER A 74 1.82 10.72 -8.67
C SER A 74 0.37 10.42 -8.29
N HIS A 75 0.19 9.79 -7.12
CA HIS A 75 -1.10 9.26 -6.68
C HIS A 75 -1.27 9.36 -5.15
N VAL A 76 -2.52 9.59 -4.74
CA VAL A 76 -2.93 9.60 -3.34
C VAL A 76 -3.98 8.51 -3.15
N PHE A 77 -3.71 7.57 -2.25
CA PHE A 77 -4.62 6.51 -1.89
C PHE A 77 -5.18 6.77 -0.49
N LEU A 78 -6.51 6.82 -0.36
CA LEU A 78 -7.20 6.90 0.92
C LEU A 78 -7.68 5.51 1.33
N SER A 79 -7.11 4.95 2.40
CA SER A 79 -7.54 3.68 2.95
C SER A 79 -8.90 3.80 3.61
N ARG A 80 -9.81 2.89 3.25
CA ARG A 80 -11.10 2.71 3.95
C ARG A 80 -10.98 1.80 5.18
N ARG A 81 -9.82 1.17 5.39
CA ARG A 81 -9.59 0.29 6.55
C ARG A 81 -9.14 1.14 7.74
N GLY A 82 -9.84 1.00 8.87
CA GLY A 82 -9.49 1.61 10.15
C GLY A 82 -8.72 0.69 11.11
N GLY A 83 -8.50 -0.57 10.76
CA GLY A 83 -7.78 -1.52 11.64
C GLY A 83 -6.89 -2.48 10.85
N PRO A 84 -5.92 -3.13 11.52
CA PRO A 84 -4.98 -4.05 10.90
C PRO A 84 -5.69 -5.25 10.29
N SER A 85 -4.97 -6.03 9.49
CA SER A 85 -5.47 -7.32 9.02
C SER A 85 -5.48 -8.26 10.22
N THR A 86 -6.62 -8.42 10.90
CA THR A 86 -6.78 -9.54 11.83
C THR A 86 -6.51 -10.82 11.04
N PRO A 87 -5.52 -11.64 11.43
CA PRO A 87 -5.48 -13.03 11.00
C PRO A 87 -6.83 -13.67 11.34
N PRO A 88 -7.33 -14.65 10.57
CA PRO A 88 -8.50 -15.41 11.02
C PRO A 88 -8.20 -15.99 12.40
N GLU A 89 -9.08 -15.71 13.37
CA GLU A 89 -9.04 -16.32 14.70
C GLU A 89 -8.91 -17.85 14.55
N PRO A 90 -8.06 -18.52 15.35
CA PRO A 90 -8.07 -19.98 15.41
C PRO A 90 -9.50 -20.43 15.74
N ILE A 91 -10.01 -21.42 15.01
CA ILE A 91 -11.31 -22.03 15.31
C ILE A 91 -11.24 -22.57 16.74
N GLU A 92 -11.90 -21.89 17.67
CA GLU A 92 -12.07 -22.36 19.04
C GLU A 92 -13.01 -23.57 18.98
N SER A 93 -12.43 -24.78 19.13
CA SER A 93 -13.19 -26.02 19.25
C SER A 93 -14.10 -25.94 20.46
N GLN A 94 -15.36 -25.60 20.19
CA GLN A 94 -16.43 -25.60 21.18
C GLN A 94 -16.53 -26.99 21.80
N THR A 95 -16.18 -27.06 23.08
CA THR A 95 -16.54 -28.18 23.95
C THR A 95 -18.05 -28.12 24.15
N LEU A 96 -18.81 -28.92 23.39
CA LEU A 96 -20.19 -29.24 23.77
C LEU A 96 -20.18 -30.44 24.71
N GLY A 97 -20.35 -30.14 26.00
CA GLY A 97 -20.83 -31.12 26.97
C GLY A 97 -22.30 -31.47 26.77
N ALA A 98 -22.66 -32.57 27.42
CA ALA A 98 -23.99 -33.10 27.72
C ALA A 98 -24.53 -34.19 26.78
N CYS A 99 -24.48 -35.45 27.27
CA CYS A 99 -25.58 -36.39 27.06
C CYS A 99 -25.79 -37.25 28.32
N SER A 100 -26.87 -36.90 29.03
CA SER A 100 -27.76 -37.67 29.90
C SER A 100 -27.26 -38.83 30.76
N VAL A 101 -27.49 -38.69 32.08
CA VAL A 101 -27.91 -39.80 32.94
C VAL A 101 -29.31 -40.25 32.48
N ALA A 102 -29.49 -41.55 32.22
CA ALA A 102 -30.76 -42.27 32.31
C ALA A 102 -30.53 -43.79 32.16
N LEU A 103 -30.92 -44.52 33.22
CA LEU A 103 -31.04 -45.98 33.42
C LEU A 103 -29.76 -46.80 33.61
#